data_AF-A0A257RVP1-F1
#
_entry.id   AF-A0A257RVP1-F1
#
_cell.length_a   1.000
_cell.length_b   1.000
_cell.length_c   1.000
_cell.angle_alpha   90.00
_cell.angle_beta   90.00
_cell.angle_gamma   90.00
#
_symmetry.space_group_name_H-M   'P 1'
#
loop_
_entity.id
_entity.type
_entity.pdbx_description
1 polymer ?
#
loop_
_entity_poly.entity_id
_entity_poly.type
_entity_poly.pdbx_seq_one_letter_code
_entity_poly.pdbx_strand_id
1 'polypeptide(L)' 'MAWCENCDRPVDGEVCTICGEEVTVTEREPIPWTWRFFIVATIIYLIWRIYQLVSWLSH' A
#
# COMPACT_ATOMS: atom_id res chain seq x y z
N MET A 1 7.80 -15.82 3.20
CA MET A 1 8.92 -15.90 4.15
C MET A 1 8.80 -14.76 5.13
N ALA A 2 8.91 -15.06 6.42
CA ALA A 2 8.89 -14.06 7.47
C ALA A 2 10.33 -13.55 7.71
N TRP A 3 10.50 -12.31 8.14
CA TRP A 3 11.81 -11.71 8.41
C TRP A 3 11.96 -11.48 9.90
N CYS A 4 13.01 -12.03 10.51
CA CYS A 4 13.30 -11.80 11.92
C CYS A 4 14.18 -10.55 12.05
N GLU A 5 13.63 -9.44 12.55
CA GLU A 5 14.36 -8.18 12.80
C GLU A 5 15.54 -8.36 13.77
N ASN A 6 15.42 -9.28 14.73
CA ASN A 6 16.43 -9.47 15.76
C ASN A 6 17.66 -10.25 15.28
N CYS A 7 17.45 -11.20 14.36
CA CYS A 7 18.52 -12.02 13.78
C CYS A 7 18.88 -11.60 12.34
N ASP A 8 18.24 -10.57 11.82
CA ASP A 8 18.38 -9.98 10.49
C ASP A 8 18.44 -11.04 9.37
N ARG A 9 17.48 -11.97 9.41
CA ARG A 9 17.47 -13.17 8.56
C ARG A 9 16.06 -13.60 8.15
N PRO A 10 15.95 -14.32 7.02
CA PRO A 10 14.72 -15.00 6.66
C PRO A 10 14.47 -16.19 7.59
N VAL A 11 13.21 -16.36 7.97
CA VAL A 11 12.71 -17.49 8.77
C VAL A 11 11.52 -18.14 8.08
N ASP A 12 11.51 -19.47 8.12
CA ASP A 12 10.44 -20.32 7.59
C ASP A 12 9.52 -20.72 8.75
N GLY A 13 8.53 -19.87 9.02
CA GLY A 13 7.54 -20.09 10.07
C GLY A 13 7.20 -18.81 10.83
N GLU A 14 6.39 -18.97 11.88
CA GLU A 14 5.95 -17.89 12.77
C GLU A 14 6.91 -17.67 13.96
N VAL A 15 7.93 -18.51 14.12
CA VAL A 15 8.89 -18.44 15.23
C VAL A 15 10.31 -18.56 14.69
N CYS A 16 11.19 -17.67 15.13
CA CYS A 16 12.61 -17.78 14.85
C CYS A 16 13.24 -18.89 15.71
N THR A 17 13.78 -19.93 15.10
CA THR A 17 14.41 -21.07 15.81
C THR A 17 15.72 -20.74 16.52
N ILE A 18 16.28 -19.54 16.32
CA ILE A 18 17.52 -19.08 16.95
C ILE A 18 17.25 -18.24 18.20
N CYS A 19 16.44 -17.18 18.07
CA CYS A 19 16.14 -16.30 19.20
C CYS A 19 14.87 -16.68 19.95
N GLY A 20 14.05 -17.58 19.40
CA GLY A 20 12.76 -17.97 19.97
C GLY A 20 11.67 -16.90 19.85
N GLU A 21 11.93 -15.83 19.10
CA GLU A 21 10.99 -14.72 18.95
C GLU A 21 9.91 -15.04 17.91
N GLU A 22 8.66 -14.70 18.23
CA GLU A 22 7.53 -14.83 17.32
C GLU A 22 7.63 -13.75 16.23
N VAL A 23 7.81 -14.20 14.99
CA VAL A 23 7.88 -13.33 13.83
C VAL A 23 6.50 -13.26 13.22
N THR A 24 5.75 -12.23 13.62
CA THR A 24 4.42 -11.98 13.08
C THR A 24 4.52 -11.67 11.60
N VAL A 25 3.98 -12.56 10.76
CA VAL A 25 3.74 -12.25 9.36
C VAL A 25 2.67 -11.15 9.36
N THR A 26 3.06 -9.91 9.07
CA THR A 26 2.10 -8.82 8.92
C THR A 26 1.15 -9.19 7.78
N GLU A 27 -0.02 -9.71 8.14
CA GLU A 27 -1.08 -10.02 7.21
C GLU A 27 -1.50 -8.70 6.57
N ARG A 28 -1.24 -8.55 5.27
CA ARG A 28 -1.59 -7.31 4.57
C ARG A 28 -3.10 -7.17 4.65
N GLU A 29 -3.57 -6.24 5.48
CA GLU A 29 -4.98 -5.94 5.56
C GLU A 29 -5.51 -5.59 4.17
N PRO A 30 -6.65 -6.17 3.76
CA PRO A 30 -7.23 -5.87 2.46
C PRO A 30 -7.58 -4.38 2.40
N ILE A 31 -7.00 -3.69 1.42
CA ILE A 31 -7.23 -2.26 1.19
C ILE A 31 -8.75 -2.00 1.13
N PRO A 32 -9.28 -1.05 1.93
CA PRO A 32 -10.70 -0.80 1.99
C PRO A 32 -11.23 -0.34 0.62
N TRP A 33 -12.39 -0.88 0.23
CA TRP A 33 -13.01 -0.59 -1.08
C TRP A 33 -13.32 0.90 -1.28
N THR A 34 -13.57 1.63 -0.19
CA THR A 34 -13.73 3.10 -0.19
C THR A 34 -12.50 3.81 -0.77
N TRP A 35 -11.30 3.28 -0.55
CA TRP A 35 -10.07 3.83 -1.11
C TRP A 35 -10.02 3.71 -2.63
N ARG A 36 -10.52 2.60 -3.18
CA ARG A 36 -10.60 2.40 -4.63
C ARG A 36 -11.55 3.42 -5.26
N PHE A 37 -12.71 3.66 -4.65
CA PHE A 37 -13.64 4.69 -5.12
C PHE A 37 -13.04 6.09 -5.07
N PHE A 38 -12.32 6.40 -3.98
CA PHE A 38 -11.66 7.69 -3.83
C PHE A 38 -10.61 7.92 -4.92
N ILE A 39 -9.80 6.91 -5.25
CA ILE A 39 -8.84 6.97 -6.35
C ILE A 39 -9.55 7.24 -7.68
N VAL A 40 -10.62 6.52 -8.00
CA VAL A 40 -11.36 6.70 -9.25
C VAL A 40 -11.96 8.10 -9.35
N ALA A 41 -12.62 8.58 -8.29
CA ALA A 41 -13.17 9.93 -8.25
C ALA A 41 -12.09 11.00 -8.41
N THR A 42 -10.93 10.80 -7.79
CA THR A 42 -9.78 11.71 -7.91
C THR A 42 -9.26 11.77 -9.34
N ILE A 43 -9.13 10.63 -10.03
CA ILE A 43 -8.70 10.58 -11.43
C ILE A 43 -9.67 11.35 -12.33
N ILE A 44 -10.98 11.12 -12.18
CA ILE A 44 -12.02 11.80 -12.96
C ILE A 44 -11.94 13.32 -12.74
N TYR A 45 -11.82 13.75 -11.49
CA TYR A 45 -11.70 15.17 -11.14
C TYR A 45 -10.45 15.81 -11.74
N LEU A 46 -9.30 15.13 -11.67
CA LEU A 46 -8.04 15.63 -12.23
C LEU A 46 -8.13 15.80 -13.75
N ILE A 47 -8.70 14.81 -14.46
CA ILE A 47 -8.91 14.90 -15.91
C ILE A 47 -9.77 16.13 -16.22
N TRP A 48 -10.94 16.25 -15.59
CA TRP A 48 -11.83 17.38 -15.80
C TRP A 48 -11.14 18.72 -15.51
N ARG A 49 -10.38 18.80 -14.42
CA ARG A 49 -9.67 20.02 -14.02
C ARG A 49 -8.54 20.39 -14.98
N ILE A 50 -7.82 19.41 -15.53
CA ILE A 50 -6.79 19.63 -16.56
C ILE A 50 -7.46 20.15 -17.84
N TYR A 51 -8.57 19.55 -18.28
CA TYR A 51 -9.33 20.05 -19.43
C TYR A 51 -9.78 21.50 -19.23
N GLN A 52 -10.29 21.82 -18.04
CA GLN A 52 -10.71 23.18 -17.71
C GLN A 52 -9.52 24.16 -17.74
N LEU A 53 -8.37 23.78 -17.19
CA LEU A 53 -7.16 24.61 -17.20
C LEU A 53 -6.64 24.84 -18.62
N VAL A 54 -6.58 23.80 -19.45
CA VAL A 54 -6.14 23.89 -20.85
C VAL A 54 -7.11 24.75 -21.65
N SER A 55 -8.42 24.53 -21.48
CA SER A 55 -9.44 25.34 -22.12
C SER A 55 -9.32 26.82 -21.74
N TRP A 56 -9.03 27.11 -20.47
CA TRP A 56 -8.83 28.48 -20.00
C TRP A 56 -7.56 29.10 -20.54
N LEU A 57 -6.45 28.34 -20.63
CA LEU A 57 -5.19 28.83 -21.21
C LEU A 57 -5.30 29.10 -22.72
N SER A 58 -6.16 28.36 -23.41
CA SER A 58 -6.38 28.50 -24.86
C SER A 58 -7.33 29.64 -25.25
N HIS A 59 -7.97 30.29 -24.26
CA HIS A 59 -8.92 31.38 -24.46
C HIS A 59 -8.31 32.71 -24.02
#